data_AF-A0A7C4U283-F1
#
_entry.id   AF-A0A7C4U283-F1
#
_cell.length_a   1.000
_cell.length_b   1.000
_cell.length_c   1.000
_cell.angle_alpha   90.00
_cell.angle_beta   90.00
_cell.angle_gamma   90.00
#
_symmetry.space_group_name_H-M   'P 1'
#
loop_
_entity.id
_entity.type
_entity.pdbx_description
1 polymer ?
#
loop_
_entity_poly.entity_id
_entity_poly.type
_entity_poly.pdbx_seq_one_letter_code
_entity_poly.pdbx_strand_id
1 'polypeptide(L)'
;METVVHVVVVPEAEWRKMLEGQAELLLLVHELKGRVPAAATVVHYITAMEFMQAVRIGRTKFDQLVAANKVKTIKKDRKIYVPVGEVERYFQTSA
;
A
#
# COMPACT_ATOMS: atom_id res chain seq x y z
N MET A 1 23.16 -37.21 -10.78
CA MET A 1 22.19 -36.84 -9.71
C MET A 1 20.94 -37.64 -9.98
N GLU A 2 20.68 -38.68 -9.19
CA GLU A 2 19.47 -39.48 -9.32
C GLU A 2 18.31 -38.72 -8.67
N THR A 3 17.26 -38.48 -9.45
CA THR A 3 16.03 -37.82 -8.98
C THR A 3 15.22 -38.84 -8.19
N VAL A 4 15.20 -38.70 -6.86
CA VAL A 4 14.32 -39.51 -6.01
C VAL A 4 12.88 -39.00 -6.17
N VAL A 5 12.00 -39.86 -6.69
CA VAL A 5 10.57 -39.57 -6.84
C VAL A 5 9.83 -40.17 -5.67
N HIS A 6 9.22 -39.32 -4.84
CA HIS A 6 8.32 -39.76 -3.78
C HIS A 6 6.89 -39.81 -4.30
N VAL A 7 6.30 -41.00 -4.29
CA VAL A 7 4.89 -41.20 -4.63
C VAL A 7 4.05 -41.09 -3.36
N VAL A 8 3.13 -40.13 -3.35
CA VAL A 8 2.17 -39.93 -2.26
C VAL A 8 0.77 -40.22 -2.78
N VAL A 9 0.05 -41.10 -2.10
CA VAL A 9 -1.34 -41.42 -2.43
C VAL A 9 -2.24 -40.51 -1.61
N VAL A 10 -3.08 -39.74 -2.31
CA VAL A 10 -4.05 -38.83 -1.71
C VAL A 10 -5.45 -39.27 -2.13
N PRO A 11 -6.44 -39.32 -1.22
CA PRO A 11 -7.82 -39.60 -1.58
C PRO A 11 -8.34 -38.60 -2.62
N GLU A 12 -9.03 -39.10 -3.65
CA GLU A 12 -9.52 -38.26 -4.75
C GLU A 12 -10.41 -37.11 -4.26
N ALA A 13 -11.24 -37.34 -3.24
CA ALA A 13 -12.10 -36.33 -2.66
C ALA A 13 -11.30 -35.17 -2.03
N GLU A 14 -10.20 -35.47 -1.34
CA GLU A 14 -9.33 -34.44 -0.74
C GLU A 14 -8.57 -33.68 -1.83
N TRP A 15 -8.12 -34.38 -2.87
CA TRP A 15 -7.47 -33.76 -4.02
C TRP A 15 -8.40 -32.78 -4.76
N ARG A 16 -9.64 -33.21 -5.03
CA ARG A 16 -10.66 -32.36 -5.66
C ARG A 16 -10.97 -31.11 -4.84
N LYS A 17 -11.16 -31.28 -3.52
CA LYS A 17 -11.41 -30.16 -2.61
C LYS A 17 -10.25 -29.15 -2.62
N MET A 18 -9.01 -29.62 -2.71
CA MET A 18 -7.84 -28.74 -2.81
C MET A 18 -7.83 -27.95 -4.13
N LEU A 19 -8.11 -28.61 -5.26
CA LEU A 19 -8.17 -27.95 -6.56
C LEU A 19 -9.30 -26.91 -6.64
N GLU A 20 -10.46 -27.24 -6.10
CA GLU A 20 -11.61 -26.32 -6.02
C GLU A 20 -11.29 -25.09 -5.17
N GLY A 21 -10.66 -25.28 -4.00
CA GLY A 21 -10.21 -24.16 -3.16
C GLY A 21 -9.17 -23.28 -3.85
N GLN A 22 -8.25 -23.85 -4.65
CA GLN A 22 -7.29 -23.07 -5.43
C GLN A 22 -7.97 -22.25 -6.53
N ALA A 23 -8.99 -22.80 -7.19
CA ALA A 23 -9.77 -22.09 -8.20
C ALA A 23 -10.53 -20.90 -7.60
N GLU A 24 -11.12 -21.08 -6.41
CA GLU A 24 -11.81 -20.01 -5.68
C GLU A 24 -10.86 -18.89 -5.26
N LEU A 25 -9.68 -19.24 -4.73
CA LEU A 25 -8.65 -18.25 -4.38
C LEU A 25 -8.18 -17.45 -5.60
N LEU A 26 -8.00 -18.10 -6.75
CA LEU A 26 -7.62 -17.42 -7.99
C LEU A 26 -8.70 -16.44 -8.45
N LEU A 27 -9.98 -16.80 -8.34
CA LEU A 27 -11.10 -15.91 -8.64
C LEU A 27 -11.10 -14.68 -7.72
N LEU A 28 -10.98 -14.90 -6.41
CA LEU A 28 -10.94 -13.81 -5.43
C LEU A 28 -9.75 -12.86 -5.66
N VAL A 29 -8.56 -13.41 -5.97
CA VAL A 29 -7.38 -12.60 -6.32
C VAL A 29 -7.61 -11.80 -7.60
N HIS A 30 -8.29 -12.37 -8.59
CA HIS A 30 -8.60 -11.67 -9.84
C HIS A 30 -9.58 -10.51 -9.60
N GLU A 31 -10.64 -10.73 -8.81
CA GLU A 31 -11.58 -9.68 -8.42
C GLU A 31 -10.90 -8.56 -7.64
N LEU A 32 -10.00 -8.90 -6.72
CA LEU A 32 -9.23 -7.91 -5.97
C LEU A 32 -8.31 -7.08 -6.89
N LYS A 33 -7.66 -7.70 -7.89
CA LYS A 33 -6.85 -6.97 -8.87
C LYS A 33 -7.66 -5.96 -9.69
N GLY A 34 -8.94 -6.24 -9.95
CA GLY A 34 -9.84 -5.29 -10.63
C GLY A 34 -10.32 -4.14 -9.74
N ARG A 35 -10.26 -4.30 -8.42
CA ARG A 35 -10.70 -3.29 -7.42
C ARG A 35 -9.56 -2.46 -6.84
N VAL A 36 -8.31 -2.93 -6.94
CA VAL A 36 -7.15 -2.07 -6.73
C VAL A 36 -7.02 -1.23 -7.99
N PRO A 37 -7.25 0.10 -7.96
CA PRO A 37 -7.03 0.92 -9.13
C PRO A 37 -5.60 0.68 -9.60
N ALA A 38 -5.45 0.14 -10.81
CA ALA A 38 -4.18 -0.07 -11.50
C ALA A 38 -3.53 1.26 -11.92
N ALA A 39 -3.72 2.31 -11.12
CA ALA A 39 -2.82 3.42 -11.07
C ALA A 39 -1.86 3.10 -9.92
N ALA A 40 -0.69 2.54 -10.27
CA ALA A 40 0.51 3.05 -9.64
C ALA A 40 0.60 4.54 -10.02
N THR A 41 -0.26 5.37 -9.40
CA THR A 41 -0.13 6.82 -9.45
C THR A 41 1.28 7.04 -8.98
N VAL A 42 2.14 7.52 -9.88
CA VAL A 42 3.50 7.94 -9.52
C VAL A 42 3.31 8.88 -8.35
N VAL A 43 3.60 8.41 -7.13
CA VAL A 43 3.34 9.19 -5.93
C VAL A 43 4.31 10.36 -6.01
N HIS A 44 3.78 11.52 -6.43
CA HIS A 44 4.58 12.74 -6.52
C HIS A 44 4.89 13.15 -5.09
N TYR A 45 6.17 13.40 -4.82
CA TYR A 45 6.64 13.84 -3.51
C TYR A 45 7.01 15.30 -3.60
N ILE A 46 6.51 16.09 -2.66
CA ILE A 46 6.92 17.48 -2.46
C ILE A 46 7.77 17.57 -1.20
N THR A 47 8.58 18.61 -1.11
CA THR A 47 9.35 18.88 0.10
C THR A 47 8.44 19.33 1.24
N ALA A 48 8.90 19.15 2.48
CA ALA A 48 8.19 19.68 3.65
C ALA A 48 7.95 21.21 3.56
N MET A 49 8.85 21.96 2.92
CA MET A 49 8.65 23.40 2.71
C MET A 49 7.46 23.68 1.78
N GLU A 50 7.39 22.99 0.65
CA GLU A 50 6.28 23.10 -0.30
C GLU A 50 4.96 22.65 0.33
N PHE A 51 4.96 21.59 1.14
CA PHE A 51 3.78 21.15 1.88
C PHE A 51 3.30 22.22 2.87
N MET A 52 4.23 22.80 3.65
CA MET A 52 3.90 23.87 4.61
C MET A 52 3.34 25.11 3.90
N GLN A 53 3.85 25.45 2.72
CA GLN A 53 3.34 26.55 1.89
C GLN A 53 1.94 26.25 1.33
N ALA A 54 1.74 25.04 0.80
CA ALA A 54 0.46 24.62 0.22
C ALA A 54 -0.67 24.58 1.27
N VAL A 55 -0.36 24.05 2.47
CA VAL A 55 -1.33 23.92 3.58
C VAL A 55 -1.38 25.18 4.46
N ARG A 56 -0.50 26.16 4.22
CA ARG A 56 -0.36 27.41 4.99
C ARG A 56 -0.17 27.17 6.50
N ILE A 57 0.70 26.24 6.86
CA ILE A 57 1.03 25.91 8.26
C ILE A 57 2.48 26.26 8.58
N GLY A 58 2.73 26.64 9.84
CA GLY A 58 4.08 26.84 10.37
C GLY A 58 4.78 25.52 10.73
N ARG A 59 6.10 25.57 10.89
CA ARG A 59 6.95 24.41 11.18
C ARG A 59 6.49 23.60 12.40
N THR A 60 6.11 24.28 13.48
CA THR A 60 5.65 23.65 14.72
C THR A 60 4.42 22.78 14.50
N LYS A 61 3.45 23.25 13.70
CA LYS A 61 2.24 22.47 13.37
C LYS A 61 2.58 21.29 12.48
N PHE A 62 3.50 21.47 11.53
CA PHE A 62 3.97 20.36 10.70
C PHE A 62 4.61 19.25 11.55
N ASP A 63 5.52 19.60 12.45
CA ASP A 63 6.18 18.64 13.33
C ASP A 63 5.18 17.93 14.26
N GLN A 64 4.17 18.64 14.75
CA GLN A 64 3.05 18.04 15.51
C GLN A 64 2.25 17.03 14.68
N LEU A 65 1.96 17.34 13.41
CA LEU A 65 1.19 16.45 12.52
C LEU A 65 2.00 15.19 12.16
N VAL A 66 3.30 15.33 11.97
CA VAL A 66 4.21 14.20 11.74
C VAL A 66 4.30 13.34 13.01
N ALA A 67 4.49 13.94 14.18
CA ALA A 67 4.55 13.24 15.46
C ALA A 67 3.23 12.52 15.81
N ALA A 68 2.08 13.12 15.48
CA ALA A 68 0.76 12.54 15.64
C ALA A 68 0.40 11.52 14.54
N ASN A 69 1.34 11.19 13.64
CA ASN A 69 1.16 10.27 12.51
C ASN A 69 -0.02 10.63 11.57
N LYS A 70 -0.37 11.92 11.52
CA LYS A 70 -1.43 12.47 10.67
C LYS A 70 -0.95 12.82 9.26
N VAL A 71 0.36 12.99 9.08
CA VAL A 71 1.00 13.24 7.78
C VAL A 71 2.09 12.20 7.55
N LYS A 72 1.99 11.46 6.45
CA LYS A 72 3.04 10.51 6.04
C LYS A 72 4.24 11.27 5.47
N THR A 73 5.44 10.92 5.92
CA THR A 73 6.68 11.54 5.43
C THR A 73 7.74 10.50 5.11
N ILE A 74 8.62 10.84 4.17
CA ILE A 74 9.80 10.07 3.82
C ILE A 74 11.02 10.98 4.03
N LYS A 75 11.96 10.55 4.85
CA LYS A 75 13.24 11.23 4.99
C LYS A 75 14.22 10.66 3.98
N LYS A 76 14.74 11.50 3.10
CA LYS A 76 15.81 11.14 2.15
C LYS A 76 16.98 12.10 2.39
N ASP A 77 18.08 11.53 2.90
CA ASP A 77 19.24 12.29 3.35
C ASP A 77 18.85 13.37 4.38
N ARG A 78 19.06 14.66 4.07
CA ARG A 78 18.74 15.80 4.95
C ARG A 78 17.36 16.40 4.71
N LYS A 79 16.63 15.95 3.69
CA LYS A 79 15.33 16.53 3.28
C LYS A 79 14.17 15.61 3.65
N ILE A 80 13.07 16.24 4.06
CA ILE A 80 11.80 15.57 4.34
C ILE A 80 10.89 15.75 3.14
N TYR A 81 10.36 14.65 2.64
CA TYR A 81 9.44 14.57 1.54
C TYR A 81 8.07 14.11 2.02
N VAL A 82 7.03 14.66 1.41
CA VAL A 82 5.64 14.40 1.73
C VAL A 82 4.93 13.99 0.44
N PRO A 83 4.15 12.91 0.42
CA PRO A 83 3.30 12.60 -0.73
C PRO A 83 2.32 13.76 -1.02
N VAL A 84 2.16 14.15 -2.28
CA VAL A 84 1.24 15.22 -2.69
C VAL A 84 -0.19 14.97 -2.19
N GLY A 85 -0.66 13.72 -2.20
CA GLY A 85 -1.99 13.36 -1.72
C GLY A 85 -2.25 13.67 -0.24
N GLU A 86 -1.21 13.87 0.57
CA GLU A 86 -1.40 14.29 1.97
C GLU A 86 -1.88 15.75 2.07
N VAL A 87 -1.63 16.59 1.05
CA VAL A 87 -2.20 17.95 0.98
C VAL A 87 -3.72 17.87 0.88
N GLU A 88 -4.23 17.04 -0.03
CA GLU A 88 -5.67 16.83 -0.21
C GLU A 88 -6.33 16.23 1.03
N ARG A 89 -5.69 15.21 1.64
CA ARG A 89 -6.19 14.58 2.87
C ARG A 89 -6.30 15.54 4.06
N TYR A 90 -5.38 16.50 4.17
CA TYR A 90 -5.41 17.50 5.23
C TYR A 90 -6.70 18.35 5.16
N PHE A 91 -7.12 18.75 3.96
CA PHE A 91 -8.34 19.53 3.77
C PHE A 91 -9.62 18.69 3.88
N GLN A 92 -9.59 17.39 3.54
CA GLN A 92 -10.75 16.51 3.64
C GLN A 92 -11.13 16.12 5.08
N THR A 93 -10.18 16.12 6.03
CA THR A 93 -10.44 15.76 7.44
C THR A 93 -10.99 16.93 8.27
N SER A 94 -11.17 18.11 7.66
CA SER A 94 -11.66 19.33 8.34
C SER A 94 -13.14 19.63 8.07
N ALA A 95 -13.90 18.67 7.51
CA ALA A 95 -15.34 18.75 7.29
C ALA A 95 -16.11 17.84 8.25
#